data_AF-A0A1M5LLF8-F1
#
_entry.id   AF-A0A1M5LLF8-F1
#
_cell.length_a   1.000
_cell.length_b   1.000
_cell.length_c   1.000
_cell.angle_alpha   90.00
_cell.angle_beta   90.00
_cell.angle_gamma   90.00
#
_symmetry.space_group_name_H-M   'P 1'
#
loop_
_entity.id
_entity.type
_entity.pdbx_description
1 polymer ?
#
loop_
_entity_poly.entity_id
_entity_poly.type
_entity_poly.pdbx_seq_one_letter_code
_entity_poly.pdbx_strand_id
1 'polypeptide(L)'
;MARKTDKLAVAEFPLIDETLLKSRIYTIRGVKVMLDADLAEIYGYTTKRFNEQVKNNIEKFDEDFRFQLTLKEAETCSRSKISSLNNSRRGTNIKYAPYAFTEQGIYMLMTVLKGERATAQSKALIRLFKQMKDCIVENQQLIGVDLFCSKYSPADKDEV
;
A
#
# COMPACT_ATOMS: atom_id res chain seq x y z
N MET A 1 -22.40 -0.42 41.28
CA MET A 1 -22.53 0.90 40.63
C MET A 1 -21.69 0.92 39.36
N ALA A 2 -22.32 1.39 38.28
CA ALA A 2 -21.83 1.78 36.96
C ALA A 2 -20.47 1.25 36.45
N ARG A 3 -20.57 0.45 35.37
CA ARG A 3 -19.53 0.21 34.38
C ARG A 3 -19.02 1.57 33.89
N LYS A 4 -17.73 1.87 34.09
CA LYS A 4 -17.05 2.93 33.36
C LYS A 4 -16.81 2.40 31.96
N THR A 5 -17.80 2.56 31.08
CA THR A 5 -17.64 2.42 29.64
C THR A 5 -16.59 3.44 29.23
N ASP A 6 -15.36 2.97 29.06
CA ASP A 6 -14.32 3.77 28.47
C ASP A 6 -14.76 4.05 27.02
N LYS A 7 -15.05 5.32 26.76
CA LYS A 7 -15.45 5.80 25.44
C LYS A 7 -14.24 5.56 24.56
N LEU A 8 -14.33 4.57 23.67
CA LEU A 8 -13.52 4.51 22.45
C LEU A 8 -13.79 5.81 21.70
N ALA A 9 -12.96 6.82 21.96
CA ALA A 9 -12.86 8.00 21.15
C ALA A 9 -12.34 7.52 19.80
N VAL A 10 -13.26 7.16 18.91
CA VAL A 10 -12.92 6.89 17.51
C VAL A 10 -12.46 8.23 16.96
N ALA A 11 -11.14 8.43 16.91
CA ALA A 11 -10.56 9.61 16.32
C ALA A 11 -11.11 9.76 14.88
N GLU A 12 -11.79 10.88 14.64
CA GLU A 12 -12.41 11.23 13.36
C GLU A 12 -11.34 11.62 12.34
N PHE A 13 -10.59 10.65 11.85
CA PHE A 13 -9.84 10.82 10.61
C PHE A 13 -10.54 10.07 9.47
N PRO A 14 -10.57 10.64 8.25
CA PRO A 14 -11.13 9.94 7.10
C PRO A 14 -10.30 8.68 6.85
N LEU A 15 -11.01 7.54 6.82
CA LEU A 15 -10.41 6.27 6.43
C LEU A 15 -10.14 6.30 4.92
N ILE A 16 -9.14 5.52 4.51
CA ILE A 16 -8.92 5.26 3.09
C ILE A 16 -10.18 4.63 2.46
N ASP A 17 -10.55 5.14 1.29
CA ASP A 17 -11.63 4.62 0.46
C ASP A 17 -11.08 4.09 -0.87
N GLU A 18 -11.97 3.49 -1.66
CA GLU A 18 -11.60 2.85 -2.93
C GLU A 18 -11.05 3.87 -3.95
N THR A 19 -11.64 5.06 -4.01
CA THR A 19 -11.24 6.13 -4.95
C THR A 19 -9.84 6.62 -4.64
N LEU A 20 -9.56 6.92 -3.37
CA LEU A 20 -8.25 7.32 -2.92
C LEU A 20 -7.23 6.22 -3.18
N LEU A 21 -7.55 4.96 -2.83
CA LEU A 21 -6.65 3.83 -3.06
C LEU A 21 -6.27 3.70 -4.54
N LYS A 22 -7.26 3.69 -5.44
CA LYS A 22 -7.02 3.59 -6.89
C LYS A 22 -6.16 4.73 -7.43
N SER A 23 -6.34 5.96 -6.92
CA SER A 23 -5.55 7.13 -7.33
C SER A 23 -4.07 7.06 -6.95
N ARG A 24 -3.72 6.21 -5.97
CA ARG A 24 -2.35 6.07 -5.43
C ARG A 24 -1.69 4.75 -5.82
N ILE A 25 -2.30 3.97 -6.72
CA ILE A 25 -1.70 2.78 -7.31
C ILE A 25 -1.02 3.15 -8.62
N TYR A 26 0.30 2.95 -8.67
CA TYR A 26 1.14 3.18 -9.84
C TYR A 26 1.56 1.85 -10.44
N THR A 27 1.91 1.86 -11.74
CA THR A 27 2.53 0.70 -12.40
C THR A 27 3.97 1.07 -12.74
N ILE A 28 4.93 0.48 -12.04
CA ILE A 28 6.36 0.77 -12.18
C ILE A 28 7.08 -0.55 -12.38
N ARG A 29 7.88 -0.65 -13.46
CA ARG A 29 8.56 -1.91 -13.86
C ARG A 29 7.59 -3.10 -14.01
N GLY A 30 6.35 -2.84 -14.43
CA GLY A 30 5.29 -3.86 -14.57
C GLY A 30 4.63 -4.29 -13.25
N VAL A 31 5.03 -3.73 -12.11
CA VAL A 31 4.50 -4.07 -10.79
C VAL A 31 3.58 -2.95 -10.29
N LYS A 32 2.45 -3.32 -9.66
CA LYS A 32 1.55 -2.37 -8.99
C LYS A 32 2.15 -1.97 -7.64
N VAL A 33 2.33 -0.68 -7.42
CA VAL A 33 3.00 -0.14 -6.24
C VAL A 33 2.32 1.11 -5.69
N MET A 34 2.52 1.40 -4.41
CA MET A 34 2.20 2.68 -3.78
C MET A 34 3.48 3.39 -3.34
N LEU A 35 3.52 4.72 -3.43
CA LEU A 35 4.71 5.49 -3.04
C LEU A 35 4.71 5.80 -1.54
N ASP A 36 5.91 5.95 -0.98
CA ASP A 36 6.12 6.29 0.44
C ASP A 36 5.38 7.55 0.89
N ALA A 37 5.33 8.58 0.04
CA ALA A 37 4.63 9.83 0.33
C ALA A 37 3.13 9.62 0.49
N ASP A 38 2.51 8.81 -0.38
CA ASP A 38 1.08 8.53 -0.34
C ASP A 38 0.72 7.65 0.86
N LEU A 39 1.53 6.63 1.13
CA LEU A 39 1.38 5.79 2.31
C LEU A 39 1.56 6.60 3.59
N ALA A 40 2.54 7.50 3.65
CA ALA A 40 2.71 8.39 4.79
C ALA A 40 1.47 9.27 5.02
N GLU A 41 0.90 9.84 3.95
CA GLU A 41 -0.35 10.64 4.00
C GLU A 41 -1.52 9.82 4.55
N ILE A 42 -1.76 8.62 4.02
CA ILE A 42 -2.83 7.71 4.45
C ILE A 42 -2.71 7.41 5.95
N TYR A 43 -1.51 6.98 6.36
CA TYR A 43 -1.25 6.58 7.74
C TYR A 43 -1.09 7.75 8.72
N GLY A 44 -1.03 9.00 8.22
CA GLY A 44 -0.92 10.21 9.05
C GLY A 44 0.49 10.49 9.57
N TYR A 45 1.50 10.07 8.84
CA TYR A 45 2.91 10.33 9.13
C TYR A 45 3.50 11.35 8.16
N THR A 46 4.56 12.04 8.57
CA THR A 46 5.41 12.72 7.57
C THR A 46 6.21 11.66 6.81
N THR A 47 6.47 11.89 5.51
CA THR A 47 7.26 10.96 4.68
C THR A 47 8.61 10.61 5.31
N LYS A 48 9.24 11.59 5.97
CA LYS A 48 10.50 11.37 6.70
C LYS A 48 10.33 10.37 7.85
N ARG A 49 9.33 10.56 8.73
CA ARG A 49 9.09 9.67 9.88
C ARG A 49 8.58 8.30 9.46
N PHE A 50 7.83 8.24 8.37
CA PHE A 50 7.44 6.99 7.73
C PHE A 50 8.68 6.20 7.28
N ASN A 51 9.55 6.81 6.46
CA ASN A 51 10.75 6.15 5.95
C ASN A 51 11.74 5.77 7.06
N GLU A 52 11.81 6.54 8.14
CA GLU A 52 12.59 6.21 9.33
C GLU A 52 12.08 4.94 10.02
N GLN A 53 10.76 4.77 10.19
CA GLN A 53 10.19 3.55 10.76
C GLN A 53 10.49 2.32 9.91
N VAL A 54 10.39 2.45 8.58
CA VAL A 54 10.71 1.36 7.65
C VAL A 54 12.21 1.04 7.70
N LYS A 55 13.07 2.07 7.74
CA LYS A 55 14.53 1.88 7.85
C LYS A 55 14.93 1.16 9.14
N ASN A 56 14.26 1.46 10.25
CA ASN A 56 14.51 0.83 11.55
C ASN A 56 14.01 -0.63 11.61
N ASN A 57 13.21 -1.08 10.63
CA ASN A 57 12.68 -2.44 10.53
C ASN A 57 13.03 -3.07 9.18
N ILE A 58 14.15 -2.67 8.57
CA ILE A 58 14.51 -3.07 7.21
C ILE A 58 14.69 -4.58 7.07
N GLU A 59 15.06 -5.27 8.14
CA GLU A 59 15.18 -6.73 8.20
C GLU A 59 13.87 -7.48 7.88
N LYS A 60 12.73 -6.78 7.91
CA LYS A 60 11.42 -7.35 7.56
C LYS A 60 11.04 -7.15 6.10
N PHE A 61 11.76 -6.30 5.37
CA PHE A 61 11.42 -5.95 3.99
C PHE A 61 12.38 -6.64 3.04
N ASP A 62 11.91 -7.73 2.45
CA ASP A 62 12.60 -8.41 1.35
C ASP A 62 12.69 -7.51 0.10
N GLU A 63 13.57 -7.88 -0.82
CA GLU A 63 13.89 -7.07 -2.02
C GLU A 63 12.67 -6.84 -2.93
N ASP A 64 11.69 -7.74 -2.90
CA ASP A 64 10.43 -7.67 -3.65
C ASP A 64 9.33 -6.88 -2.93
N PHE A 65 9.52 -6.52 -1.65
CA PHE A 65 8.52 -5.79 -0.86
C PHE A 65 8.59 -4.30 -1.13
N ARG A 66 9.80 -3.78 -1.36
CA ARG A 66 10.01 -2.37 -1.66
C ARG A 66 11.26 -2.15 -2.49
N PHE A 67 11.23 -1.12 -3.32
CA PHE A 67 12.41 -0.68 -4.06
C PHE A 67 12.43 0.84 -4.19
N GLN A 68 13.61 1.41 -4.33
CA GLN A 68 13.76 2.82 -4.61
C GLN A 68 13.64 3.08 -6.11
N LEU A 69 12.87 4.10 -6.49
CA LEU A 69 12.78 4.53 -7.89
C LEU A 69 14.11 5.15 -8.34
N THR A 70 14.36 5.10 -9.64
CA THR A 70 15.36 5.97 -10.26
C THR A 70 14.80 7.38 -10.42
N LEU A 71 15.67 8.38 -10.56
CA LEU A 71 15.24 9.77 -10.81
C LEU A 71 14.35 9.87 -12.07
N LYS A 72 14.69 9.12 -13.12
CA LYS A 72 13.89 9.05 -14.36
C LYS A 72 12.48 8.50 -14.09
N GLU A 73 12.37 7.41 -13.34
CA GLU A 73 11.06 6.83 -12.98
C GLU A 73 10.24 7.79 -12.12
N ALA A 74 10.88 8.48 -11.17
CA ALA A 74 10.24 9.45 -10.30
C ALA A 74 9.72 10.68 -11.07
N GLU A 75 10.49 11.16 -12.06
CA GLU A 75 10.06 12.23 -12.96
C GLU A 75 8.88 11.79 -13.83
N THR A 76 8.91 10.58 -14.39
CA THR A 76 7.80 10.05 -15.19
C THR A 76 6.53 9.91 -14.35
N CYS A 77 6.63 9.37 -13.12
CA CYS A 77 5.48 9.26 -12.21
C CYS A 77 4.90 10.63 -11.83
N SER A 78 5.74 11.65 -11.71
CA SER A 78 5.30 13.02 -11.44
C SER A 78 4.56 13.64 -12.62
N ARG A 79 4.94 13.28 -13.85
CA ARG A 79 4.37 13.80 -15.11
C ARG A 79 3.16 13.02 -15.60
N SER A 80 3.06 11.72 -15.32
CA SER A 80 2.03 10.82 -15.84
C SER A 80 0.68 10.89 -15.12
N LYS A 81 0.42 11.95 -14.34
CA LYS A 81 -0.88 12.18 -13.68
C LYS A 81 -1.99 12.41 -14.71
N ILE A 82 -2.61 11.32 -15.16
CA ILE A 82 -4.00 11.30 -15.54
C ILE A 82 -4.79 11.63 -14.26
N SER A 83 -5.24 12.88 -14.23
CA SER A 83 -6.15 13.52 -13.27
C SER A 83 -5.62 13.85 -11.86
N SER A 84 -5.44 15.17 -11.63
CA SER A 84 -5.54 15.88 -10.35
C SER A 84 -4.37 15.84 -9.33
N LEU A 85 -3.15 16.18 -9.76
CA LEU A 85 -2.36 17.14 -8.97
C LEU A 85 -1.92 18.32 -9.84
N ASN A 86 -2.91 19.09 -10.29
CA ASN A 86 -2.69 20.49 -10.62
C ASN A 86 -2.91 21.29 -9.33
N ASN A 87 -1.94 21.29 -8.40
CA ASN A 87 -1.78 22.35 -7.40
C ASN A 87 -0.50 22.17 -6.57
N SER A 88 0.64 22.19 -7.25
CA SER A 88 1.83 22.82 -6.69
C SER A 88 2.86 22.97 -7.81
N ARG A 89 2.85 24.15 -8.43
CA ARG A 89 4.01 24.70 -9.13
C ARG A 89 5.17 24.78 -8.12
N ARG A 90 5.90 23.69 -7.93
CA ARG A 90 7.14 23.68 -7.14
C ARG A 90 8.11 22.70 -7.77
N GLY A 91 8.99 23.27 -8.60
CA GLY A 91 10.33 22.78 -8.95
C GLY A 91 10.48 21.28 -9.21
N THR A 92 10.79 20.95 -10.46
CA THR A 92 11.45 19.72 -10.90
C THR A 92 12.84 19.57 -10.25
N ASN A 93 12.84 19.34 -8.95
CA ASN A 93 14.03 19.11 -8.14
C ASN A 93 13.68 18.00 -7.13
N ILE A 94 13.37 16.82 -7.67
CA ILE A 94 13.24 15.59 -6.88
C ILE A 94 14.63 15.33 -6.29
N LYS A 95 14.89 15.88 -5.10
CA LYS A 95 16.18 15.77 -4.43
C LYS A 95 16.46 14.34 -3.96
N TYR A 96 15.41 13.55 -3.76
CA TYR A 96 15.47 12.15 -3.35
C TYR A 96 14.40 11.36 -4.08
N ALA A 97 14.79 10.25 -4.71
CA ALA A 97 13.85 9.37 -5.36
C ALA A 97 12.99 8.62 -4.30
N PRO A 98 11.67 8.55 -4.49
CA PRO A 98 10.77 7.93 -3.52
C PRO A 98 10.95 6.41 -3.48
N TYR A 99 10.53 5.81 -2.37
CA TYR A 99 10.35 4.36 -2.29
C TYR A 99 8.98 3.95 -2.81
N ALA A 100 8.95 2.87 -3.58
CA ALA A 100 7.74 2.16 -3.97
C ALA A 100 7.59 0.90 -3.11
N PHE A 101 6.36 0.63 -2.70
CA PHE A 101 5.96 -0.55 -1.93
C PHE A 101 4.98 -1.37 -2.75
N THR A 102 5.26 -2.68 -2.84
CA THR A 102 4.33 -3.66 -3.42
C THR A 102 3.21 -3.97 -2.44
N GLU A 103 2.23 -4.78 -2.84
CA GLU A 103 1.18 -5.25 -1.95
C GLU A 103 1.77 -5.95 -0.71
N GLN A 104 2.77 -6.81 -0.92
CA GLN A 104 3.49 -7.51 0.14
C GLN A 104 4.22 -6.54 1.07
N GLY A 105 4.88 -5.52 0.50
CA GLY A 105 5.51 -4.48 1.31
C GLY A 105 4.52 -3.65 2.12
N ILE A 106 3.32 -3.41 1.58
CA ILE A 106 2.24 -2.75 2.30
C ILE A 106 1.75 -3.63 3.46
N TYR A 107 1.61 -4.94 3.29
CA TYR A 107 1.30 -5.85 4.41
C TYR A 107 2.38 -5.82 5.47
N MET A 108 3.65 -5.82 5.08
CA MET A 108 4.73 -5.74 6.04
C MET A 108 4.73 -4.41 6.80
N LEU A 109 4.46 -3.32 6.10
CA LEU A 109 4.33 -1.99 6.69
C LEU A 109 3.25 -1.92 7.78
N MET A 110 2.12 -2.64 7.63
CA MET A 110 1.07 -2.71 8.67
C MET A 110 1.58 -3.29 10.00
N THR A 111 2.62 -4.13 9.96
CA THR A 111 3.24 -4.69 11.17
C THR A 111 4.16 -3.69 11.87
N VAL A 112 4.75 -2.77 11.10
CA VAL A 112 5.73 -1.77 11.55
C VAL A 112 5.04 -0.54 12.12
N LEU A 113 4.03 -0.01 11.43
CA LEU A 113 3.32 1.19 11.85
C LEU A 113 2.42 0.89 13.05
N LYS A 114 2.53 1.72 14.10
CA LYS A 114 1.76 1.57 15.34
C LYS A 114 0.76 2.72 15.53
N GLY A 115 -0.15 2.54 16.47
CA GLY A 115 -1.15 3.55 16.86
C GLY A 115 -2.55 3.26 16.34
N GLU A 116 -3.54 3.92 16.94
CA GLU A 116 -4.97 3.74 16.63
C GLU A 116 -5.27 4.09 15.16
N ARG A 117 -4.68 5.19 14.67
CA ARG A 117 -4.81 5.60 13.27
C ARG A 117 -4.26 4.57 12.30
N ALA A 118 -3.04 4.09 12.54
CA ALA A 118 -2.44 3.09 11.67
C ALA A 118 -3.27 1.80 11.65
N THR A 119 -3.73 1.35 12.82
CA THR A 119 -4.56 0.15 12.95
C THR A 119 -5.88 0.27 12.18
N ALA A 120 -6.55 1.42 12.28
CA ALA A 120 -7.80 1.68 11.58
C ALA A 120 -7.59 1.73 10.06
N GLN A 121 -6.52 2.40 9.59
CA GLN A 121 -6.18 2.46 8.17
C GLN A 121 -5.79 1.09 7.61
N SER A 122 -5.03 0.28 8.34
CA SER A 122 -4.69 -1.09 7.93
C SER A 122 -5.95 -1.95 7.75
N LYS A 123 -6.91 -1.87 8.69
CA LYS A 123 -8.19 -2.58 8.57
C LYS A 123 -8.99 -2.15 7.34
N ALA A 124 -9.05 -0.85 7.06
CA ALA A 124 -9.72 -0.32 5.87
C ALA A 124 -9.03 -0.79 4.57
N LEU A 125 -7.71 -0.70 4.51
CA LEU A 125 -6.91 -1.09 3.35
C LEU A 125 -7.03 -2.60 3.05
N ILE A 126 -6.99 -3.46 4.07
CA ILE A 126 -7.21 -4.91 3.91
C ILE A 126 -8.60 -5.19 3.32
N ARG A 127 -9.64 -4.52 3.81
CA ARG A 127 -11.01 -4.69 3.30
C ARG A 127 -11.12 -4.27 1.83
N LEU A 128 -10.50 -3.14 1.47
CA LEU A 128 -10.49 -2.67 0.08
C LEU A 128 -9.74 -3.61 -0.85
N PHE A 129 -8.54 -4.07 -0.46
CA PHE A 129 -7.79 -5.04 -1.26
C PHE A 129 -8.54 -6.36 -1.43
N LYS A 130 -9.24 -6.82 -0.38
CA LYS A 130 -10.11 -7.98 -0.48
C LYS A 130 -11.24 -7.75 -1.50
N GLN A 131 -11.99 -6.65 -1.37
CA GLN A 131 -13.09 -6.32 -2.29
C GLN A 131 -12.62 -6.21 -3.75
N MET A 132 -11.46 -5.60 -3.99
CA MET A 132 -10.89 -5.49 -5.33
C MET A 132 -10.54 -6.87 -5.93
N LYS A 133 -10.06 -7.80 -5.11
CA LYS A 133 -9.74 -9.16 -5.53
C LYS A 133 -10.98 -10.01 -5.73
N ASP A 134 -11.94 -9.94 -4.81
CA ASP A 134 -13.21 -10.68 -4.89
C ASP A 134 -13.95 -10.31 -6.19
N CYS A 135 -13.97 -9.03 -6.57
CA CYS A 135 -14.53 -8.57 -7.85
C CYS A 135 -13.84 -9.18 -9.08
N ILE A 136 -12.54 -9.45 -9.01
CA ILE A 136 -11.82 -10.12 -10.10
C ILE A 136 -12.17 -11.61 -10.10
N VAL A 137 -12.17 -12.27 -8.94
CA VAL A 137 -12.44 -13.70 -8.78
C VAL A 137 -13.88 -14.07 -9.17
N GLU A 138 -14.87 -13.27 -8.78
CA GLU A 138 -16.26 -13.47 -9.19
C GLU A 138 -16.43 -13.37 -10.72
N ASN A 139 -15.61 -12.55 -11.38
CA ASN A 139 -15.55 -12.44 -12.83
C ASN A 139 -14.60 -13.46 -13.49
N GLN A 140 -13.80 -14.24 -12.74
CA GLN A 140 -12.91 -15.26 -13.31
C GLN A 140 -13.70 -16.41 -13.96
N GLN A 141 -14.90 -16.71 -13.47
CA GLN A 141 -15.81 -17.67 -14.11
C GLN A 141 -16.23 -17.23 -15.52
N LEU A 142 -16.18 -15.92 -15.82
CA LEU A 142 -16.46 -15.35 -17.14
C LEU A 142 -15.19 -15.18 -18.00
N ILE A 143 -14.02 -15.02 -17.39
CA ILE A 143 -12.75 -14.68 -18.07
C ILE A 143 -11.81 -15.91 -18.24
N GLY A 144 -12.15 -17.08 -17.68
CA GLY A 144 -11.45 -18.34 -17.94
C GLY A 144 -10.03 -18.37 -17.38
N VAL A 145 -9.84 -17.93 -16.13
CA VAL A 145 -8.52 -17.87 -15.48
C VAL A 145 -8.28 -19.09 -14.56
N ASP A 146 -8.67 -20.30 -15.00
CA ASP A 146 -8.53 -21.53 -14.20
C ASP A 146 -7.09 -22.08 -14.16
N LEU A 147 -6.19 -21.58 -15.00
CA LEU A 147 -4.85 -22.17 -15.15
C LEU A 147 -3.84 -21.80 -14.04
N PHE A 148 -4.13 -20.83 -13.17
CA PHE A 148 -3.18 -20.41 -12.13
C PHE A 148 -3.34 -21.14 -10.80
N CYS A 149 -4.58 -21.52 -10.41
CA CYS A 149 -4.83 -22.22 -9.14
C CYS A 149 -4.34 -23.67 -9.12
N SER A 150 -4.29 -24.35 -10.27
CA SER A 150 -3.85 -25.76 -10.32
C SER A 150 -2.36 -25.96 -10.02
N LYS A 151 -1.51 -24.94 -10.14
CA LYS A 151 -0.06 -25.08 -9.91
C LYS A 151 0.40 -24.77 -8.48
N TYR A 152 -0.51 -24.35 -7.60
CA TYR A 152 -0.20 -24.01 -6.21
C TYR A 152 -1.19 -24.70 -5.26
N SER A 153 -1.34 -26.03 -5.40
CA SER A 153 -1.86 -26.87 -4.33
C SER A 153 -0.67 -27.29 -3.44
N PRO A 154 -0.66 -27.02 -2.12
CA PRO A 154 0.44 -27.37 -1.22
C PRO A 154 0.59 -28.88 -0.93
N ALA A 155 0.08 -29.76 -1.78
CA ALA A 155 -0.04 -31.20 -1.49
C ALA A 155 1.17 -32.05 -1.88
N ASP A 156 2.17 -31.54 -2.59
CA ASP A 156 3.29 -32.35 -3.08
C ASP A 156 4.64 -31.90 -2.50
N LYS A 157 4.85 -32.12 -1.20
CA LYS A 157 6.19 -32.20 -0.60
C LYS A 157 6.21 -33.22 0.55
N ASP A 158 5.96 -34.47 0.22
CA ASP A 158 6.59 -35.61 0.88
C ASP A 158 7.69 -36.15 -0.06
N GLU A 159 8.79 -36.65 0.53
CA GLU A 159 10.04 -37.17 -0.07
C GLU A 159 11.14 -36.12 -0.37
N VAL A 160 12.12 -35.96 0.54
CA VAL A 160 13.32 -36.82 0.71
C VAL A 160 13.77 -36.78 2.17
#